data_AF-A0A834ZNL2-F1
#
_entry.id   AF-A0A834ZNL2-F1
#
_cell.length_a   1.000
_cell.length_b   1.000
_cell.length_c   1.000
_cell.angle_alpha   90.00
_cell.angle_beta   90.00
_cell.angle_gamma   90.00
#
_symmetry.space_group_name_H-M   'P 1'
#
loop_
_entity.id
_entity.type
_entity.pdbx_description
1 polymer ?
#
loop_
_entity_poly.entity_id
_entity_poly.type
_entity_poly.pdbx_seq_one_letter_code
_entity_poly.pdbx_strand_id
1 'polypeptide(L)'
;MPFEYNIMLILWQDVELSKEINESFKQSSQARTKLPSGIEMSVHVLTTGYWPTYPPMDVRLPHELNVYQDIFKEFYLSKYSGRRLMWQNSLGHCVLKADYPKGKKELAVSLFQTVVLMLFNDAQKLTFQDIKDSTGIEDKELRRTMQSLACGKVRVLQKMPKGREVEDDDLFLFNNEFNAPLYRIKVNAIQMKETVEENTSTTERVFQDRQYQVDAAIVRIMKTRKMLSHTLLITELFQQVTRCSQ
;
A
#
# COMPACT_ATOMS: atom_id res chain seq x y z
N MET A 1 -27.35 1.24 8.05
CA MET A 1 -27.28 0.43 6.82
C MET A 1 -26.98 1.22 5.56
N PRO A 2 -27.52 2.43 5.27
CA PRO A 2 -27.30 3.04 3.96
C PRO A 2 -25.85 3.49 3.71
N PHE A 3 -25.13 3.93 4.74
CA PHE A 3 -23.83 4.59 4.58
C PHE A 3 -22.66 3.59 4.43
N GLU A 4 -22.59 2.56 5.28
CA GLU A 4 -21.54 1.53 5.21
C GLU A 4 -21.66 0.64 3.97
N TYR A 5 -22.89 0.28 3.56
CA TYR A 5 -23.11 -0.42 2.30
C TYR A 5 -22.72 0.45 1.11
N ASN A 6 -22.95 1.77 1.17
CA ASN A 6 -22.54 2.69 0.12
C ASN A 6 -21.00 2.82 0.04
N ILE A 7 -20.30 2.84 1.19
CA ILE A 7 -18.83 2.78 1.19
C ILE A 7 -18.36 1.49 0.52
N MET A 8 -18.87 0.32 0.95
CA MET A 8 -18.47 -0.95 0.36
C MET A 8 -18.73 -0.98 -1.17
N LEU A 9 -19.89 -0.52 -1.61
CA LEU A 9 -20.23 -0.40 -3.04
C LEU A 9 -19.23 0.47 -3.80
N ILE A 10 -18.81 1.61 -3.23
CA ILE A 10 -17.80 2.50 -3.82
C ILE A 10 -16.44 1.80 -3.88
N LEU A 11 -16.04 1.07 -2.84
CA LEU A 11 -14.79 0.29 -2.85
C LEU A 11 -14.79 -0.74 -4.00
N TRP A 12 -15.89 -1.46 -4.18
CA TRP A 12 -16.04 -2.41 -5.29
C TRP A 12 -16.02 -1.71 -6.65
N GLN A 13 -16.73 -0.60 -6.77
CA GLN A 13 -16.79 0.17 -8.00
C GLN A 13 -15.41 0.73 -8.39
N ASP A 14 -14.61 1.21 -7.44
CA ASP A 14 -13.24 1.65 -7.68
C ASP A 14 -12.37 0.50 -8.23
N VAL A 15 -12.54 -0.73 -7.70
CA VAL A 15 -11.81 -1.92 -8.16
C VAL A 15 -12.21 -2.31 -9.58
N GLU A 16 -13.51 -2.27 -9.91
CA GLU A 16 -14.00 -2.54 -11.26
C GLU A 16 -13.54 -1.48 -12.25
N LEU A 17 -13.72 -0.20 -11.91
CA LEU A 17 -13.27 0.91 -12.74
C LEU A 17 -11.76 0.86 -12.98
N SER A 18 -10.98 0.44 -11.98
CA SER A 18 -9.54 0.24 -12.13
C SER A 18 -9.20 -0.79 -13.21
N LYS A 19 -9.99 -1.87 -13.38
CA LYS A 19 -9.77 -2.86 -14.45
C LYS A 19 -9.96 -2.22 -15.82
N GLU A 20 -11.04 -1.47 -16.00
CA GLU A 20 -11.32 -0.75 -17.25
C GLU A 20 -10.24 0.30 -17.57
N ILE A 21 -9.76 1.02 -16.55
CA ILE A 21 -8.65 1.97 -16.69
C ILE A 21 -7.37 1.26 -17.15
N ASN A 22 -7.04 0.09 -16.59
CA ASN A 22 -5.87 -0.69 -17.00
C ASN A 22 -5.98 -1.19 -18.44
N GLU A 23 -7.14 -1.68 -18.86
CA GLU A 23 -7.37 -2.10 -20.24
C GLU A 23 -7.24 -0.91 -21.21
N SER A 24 -7.85 0.23 -20.86
CA SER A 24 -7.73 1.47 -21.62
C SER A 24 -6.28 1.97 -21.68
N PHE A 25 -5.52 1.83 -20.59
CA PHE A 25 -4.10 2.17 -20.56
C PHE A 25 -3.29 1.28 -21.49
N LYS A 26 -3.45 -0.05 -21.41
CA LYS A 26 -2.74 -1.03 -22.26
C LYS A 26 -2.98 -0.77 -23.75
N GLN A 27 -4.16 -0.28 -24.14
CA GLN A 27 -4.51 0.04 -25.53
C GLN A 27 -4.10 1.47 -25.97
N SER A 28 -3.74 2.34 -25.02
CA SER A 28 -3.40 3.74 -25.30
C SER A 28 -2.14 3.88 -26.17
N SER A 29 -2.02 5.01 -26.87
CA SER A 29 -0.80 5.31 -27.64
C SER A 29 0.38 5.56 -26.70
N GLN A 30 0.15 6.18 -25.54
CA GLN A 30 1.16 6.42 -24.51
C GLN A 30 1.82 5.11 -24.06
N ALA A 31 1.01 4.10 -23.72
CA ALA A 31 1.55 2.80 -23.33
C ALA A 31 2.32 2.12 -24.46
N ARG A 32 1.81 2.17 -25.69
CA ARG A 32 2.45 1.50 -26.84
C ARG A 32 3.74 2.15 -27.33
N THR A 33 3.91 3.44 -27.12
CA THR A 33 5.04 4.21 -27.67
C THR A 33 6.10 4.58 -26.64
N LYS A 34 5.69 4.83 -25.38
CA LYS A 34 6.58 5.34 -24.34
C LYS A 34 7.02 4.28 -23.35
N LEU A 35 6.28 3.18 -23.17
CA LEU A 35 6.66 2.17 -22.18
C LEU A 35 7.85 1.33 -22.70
N PRO A 36 8.87 1.14 -21.85
CA PRO A 36 9.86 0.10 -22.06
C PRO A 36 9.19 -1.28 -22.18
N SER A 37 9.85 -2.23 -22.83
CA SER A 37 9.43 -3.63 -22.82
C SER A 37 9.94 -4.34 -21.56
N GLY A 38 9.16 -5.29 -21.04
CA GLY A 38 9.64 -6.23 -20.01
C GLY A 38 8.94 -6.18 -18.65
N ILE A 39 8.21 -5.12 -18.32
CA ILE A 39 7.41 -5.05 -17.08
C ILE A 39 5.92 -5.03 -17.44
N GLU A 40 5.14 -5.93 -16.84
CA GLU A 40 3.69 -5.85 -16.85
C GLU A 40 3.22 -5.04 -15.63
N MET A 41 2.55 -3.92 -15.87
CA MET A 41 1.99 -3.07 -14.82
C MET A 41 0.46 -3.17 -14.76
N SER A 42 -0.08 -3.18 -13.54
CA SER A 42 -1.50 -3.06 -13.24
C SER A 42 -1.69 -2.10 -12.07
N VAL A 43 -2.53 -1.09 -12.23
CA VAL A 43 -2.73 0.01 -11.27
C VAL A 43 -4.15 0.01 -10.75
N HIS A 44 -4.31 0.11 -9.44
CA HIS A 44 -5.62 0.33 -8.82
C HIS A 44 -5.74 1.81 -8.44
N VAL A 45 -6.73 2.49 -9.01
CA VAL A 45 -7.01 3.91 -8.73
C VAL A 45 -8.16 3.96 -7.73
N LEU A 46 -7.86 4.46 -6.53
CA LEU A 46 -8.75 4.40 -5.38
C LEU A 46 -9.19 5.80 -4.96
N THR A 47 -10.47 5.98 -4.67
CA THR A 47 -11.04 7.28 -4.31
C THR A 47 -10.72 7.63 -2.85
N THR A 48 -9.90 8.66 -2.64
CA THR A 48 -9.58 9.17 -1.30
C THR A 48 -10.86 9.56 -0.53
N GLY A 49 -10.92 9.19 0.75
CA GLY A 49 -12.08 9.45 1.62
C GLY A 49 -13.03 8.26 1.79
N TYR A 50 -12.97 7.26 0.90
CA TYR A 50 -13.70 5.99 1.07
C TYR A 50 -12.81 4.84 1.52
N TRP A 51 -11.54 4.86 1.11
CA TRP A 51 -10.53 3.88 1.53
C TRP A 51 -9.84 4.28 2.84
N PRO A 52 -9.32 3.32 3.62
CA PRO A 52 -8.50 3.62 4.79
C PRO A 52 -7.36 4.57 4.44
N THR A 53 -7.10 5.53 5.33
CA THR A 53 -6.02 6.50 5.11
C THR A 53 -4.68 5.85 5.47
N TYR A 54 -3.84 5.64 4.47
CA TYR A 54 -2.47 5.18 4.66
C TYR A 54 -1.51 6.37 4.66
N PRO A 55 -0.55 6.44 5.58
CA PRO A 55 0.47 7.49 5.53
C PRO A 55 1.32 7.29 4.27
N PRO A 56 1.63 8.36 3.51
CA PRO A 56 2.56 8.27 2.40
C PRO A 56 3.93 7.90 2.95
N MET A 57 4.59 6.96 2.28
CA MET A 57 5.96 6.53 2.60
C MET A 57 6.86 6.84 1.41
N ASP A 58 7.88 7.64 1.68
CA ASP A 58 8.90 7.99 0.70
C ASP A 58 9.81 6.78 0.44
N VAL A 59 10.07 6.52 -0.83
CA VAL A 59 11.00 5.48 -1.27
C VAL A 59 11.58 5.88 -2.63
N ARG A 60 12.87 5.64 -2.81
CA ARG A 60 13.56 5.81 -4.08
C ARG A 60 13.35 4.57 -4.94
N LEU A 61 12.41 4.67 -5.86
CA LEU A 61 12.13 3.59 -6.80
C LEU A 61 13.22 3.50 -7.87
N PRO A 62 13.53 2.28 -8.36
CA PRO A 62 14.32 2.09 -9.57
C PRO A 62 13.78 2.93 -10.74
N HIS A 63 14.68 3.37 -11.61
CA HIS A 63 14.35 4.25 -12.73
C HIS A 63 13.22 3.67 -13.59
N GLU A 64 13.26 2.36 -13.83
CA GLU A 64 12.26 1.64 -14.61
C GLU A 64 10.87 1.82 -14.02
N LEU A 65 10.70 1.68 -12.69
CA LEU A 65 9.39 1.83 -12.07
C LEU A 65 8.88 3.28 -12.12
N ASN A 66 9.77 4.27 -11.96
CA ASN A 66 9.40 5.68 -12.07
C ASN A 66 8.86 6.00 -13.47
N VAL A 67 9.51 5.51 -14.53
CA VAL A 67 9.07 5.72 -15.92
C VAL A 67 7.65 5.19 -16.14
N TYR A 68 7.34 4.01 -15.63
CA TYR A 68 5.99 3.44 -15.74
C TYR A 68 4.95 4.25 -14.95
N GLN A 69 5.29 4.70 -13.73
CA GLN A 69 4.41 5.54 -12.92
C GLN A 69 4.11 6.88 -13.61
N ASP A 70 5.12 7.53 -14.19
CA ASP A 70 4.97 8.81 -14.86
C ASP A 70 4.13 8.71 -16.14
N ILE A 71 4.36 7.68 -16.96
CA ILE A 71 3.58 7.45 -18.19
C ILE A 71 2.12 7.15 -17.84
N PHE A 72 1.86 6.37 -16.80
CA PHE A 72 0.49 6.12 -16.34
C PHE A 72 -0.18 7.39 -15.82
N LYS A 73 0.56 8.21 -15.06
CA LYS A 73 0.05 9.48 -14.53
C LYS A 73 -0.31 10.44 -15.66
N GLU A 74 0.52 10.58 -16.69
CA GLU A 74 0.25 11.38 -17.88
C GLU A 74 -1.03 10.89 -18.60
N PHE A 75 -1.13 9.58 -18.83
CA PHE A 75 -2.32 8.96 -19.41
C PHE A 75 -3.58 9.27 -18.58
N TYR A 76 -3.54 9.04 -17.27
CA TYR A 76 -4.70 9.23 -16.40
C TYR A 76 -5.16 10.68 -16.38
N LEU A 77 -4.23 11.62 -16.21
CA LEU A 77 -4.54 13.05 -16.14
C LEU A 77 -5.01 13.62 -17.48
N SER A 78 -4.61 13.02 -18.61
CA SER A 78 -5.14 13.39 -19.94
C SER A 78 -6.62 13.05 -20.11
N LYS A 79 -7.10 12.00 -19.43
CA LYS A 79 -8.50 11.53 -19.50
C LYS A 79 -9.37 12.13 -18.39
N TYR A 80 -8.79 12.32 -17.20
CA TYR A 80 -9.49 12.80 -16.00
C TYR A 80 -8.90 14.13 -15.51
N SER A 81 -9.29 15.22 -16.17
CA SER A 81 -8.88 16.58 -15.79
C SER A 81 -9.38 16.98 -14.39
N GLY A 82 -8.59 17.80 -13.69
CA GLY A 82 -8.94 18.29 -12.35
C GLY A 82 -8.70 17.30 -11.20
N ARG A 83 -8.15 16.11 -11.46
CA ARG A 83 -7.76 15.14 -10.43
C ARG A 83 -6.29 15.24 -10.07
N ARG A 84 -5.94 14.81 -8.85
CA ARG A 84 -4.55 14.65 -8.40
C ARG A 84 -4.33 13.21 -7.98
N LEU A 85 -3.30 12.57 -8.53
CA LEU A 85 -2.88 11.22 -8.14
C LEU A 85 -1.78 11.29 -7.08
N MET A 86 -1.83 10.34 -6.15
CA MET A 86 -0.82 10.09 -5.12
C MET A 86 -0.57 8.58 -5.08
N TRP A 87 0.69 8.16 -5.21
CA TRP A 87 1.07 6.76 -5.16
C TRP A 87 1.20 6.29 -3.71
N GLN A 88 0.58 5.15 -3.40
CA GLN A 88 0.69 4.53 -2.08
C GLN A 88 1.65 3.32 -2.14
N ASN A 89 2.94 3.61 -1.98
CA ASN A 89 4.01 2.61 -2.16
C ASN A 89 3.90 1.42 -1.19
N SER A 90 3.39 1.63 0.02
CA SER A 90 3.21 0.58 1.03
C SER A 90 2.24 -0.52 0.62
N LEU A 91 1.32 -0.26 -0.32
CA LEU A 91 0.36 -1.24 -0.84
C LEU A 91 0.85 -1.91 -2.13
N GLY A 92 1.97 -1.44 -2.68
CA GLY A 92 2.57 -1.97 -3.90
C GLY A 92 3.13 -3.38 -3.69
N HIS A 93 2.99 -4.21 -4.72
CA HIS A 93 3.60 -5.54 -4.78
C HIS A 93 4.07 -5.83 -6.21
N CYS A 94 5.08 -6.67 -6.33
CA CYS A 94 5.66 -7.04 -7.61
C CYS A 94 5.96 -8.54 -7.66
N VAL A 95 6.12 -9.06 -8.87
CA VAL A 95 6.65 -10.41 -9.11
C VAL A 95 7.99 -10.27 -9.80
N LEU A 96 9.06 -10.66 -9.12
CA LEU A 96 10.42 -10.63 -9.64
C LEU A 96 10.83 -12.01 -10.17
N LYS A 97 11.48 -12.03 -11.33
CA LYS A 97 12.15 -13.22 -11.84
C LYS A 97 13.58 -13.20 -11.34
N ALA A 98 13.93 -14.16 -10.48
CA ALA A 98 15.26 -14.32 -9.93
C ALA A 98 15.96 -15.49 -10.62
N ASP A 99 17.19 -15.26 -11.08
CA ASP A 99 18.04 -16.30 -11.62
C ASP A 99 18.93 -16.86 -10.51
N TYR A 100 18.78 -18.15 -10.23
CA TYR A 100 19.61 -18.87 -9.26
C TYR A 100 20.39 -19.97 -9.98
N PRO A 101 21.58 -20.36 -9.48
CA PRO A 101 22.34 -21.48 -10.04
C PRO A 101 21.55 -22.78 -10.16
N LYS A 102 20.57 -23.00 -9.28
CA LYS A 102 19.70 -24.20 -9.25
C LYS A 102 18.44 -24.06 -10.12
N GLY A 103 18.31 -22.96 -10.86
CA GLY A 103 17.19 -22.67 -11.76
C GLY A 103 16.42 -21.40 -11.39
N LYS A 104 15.68 -20.89 -12.37
CA LYS A 104 14.90 -19.65 -12.25
C LYS A 104 13.73 -19.80 -11.29
N LYS A 105 13.42 -18.72 -10.56
CA LYS A 105 12.30 -18.64 -9.61
C LYS A 105 11.55 -17.33 -9.77
N GLU A 106 10.28 -17.34 -9.39
CA GLU A 106 9.45 -16.13 -9.29
C GLU A 106 9.19 -15.77 -7.83
N LEU A 107 9.58 -14.57 -7.43
CA LEU A 107 9.40 -14.04 -6.09
C LEU A 107 8.24 -13.05 -6.11
N ALA A 108 7.12 -13.41 -5.47
CA ALA A 108 6.05 -12.47 -5.19
C ALA A 108 6.39 -11.73 -3.88
N VAL A 109 6.63 -10.43 -4.00
CA VAL A 109 7.23 -9.56 -2.97
C VAL A 109 6.48 -8.23 -2.86
N SER A 110 6.60 -7.54 -1.73
CA SER A 110 6.15 -6.14 -1.60
C SER A 110 7.04 -5.19 -2.40
N LEU A 111 6.58 -3.97 -2.64
CA LEU A 111 7.36 -2.96 -3.35
C LEU A 111 8.68 -2.63 -2.62
N PHE A 112 8.66 -2.52 -1.29
CA PHE A 112 9.88 -2.29 -0.51
C PHE A 112 10.89 -3.43 -0.64
N GLN A 113 10.41 -4.68 -0.59
CA GLN A 113 11.26 -5.85 -0.85
C GLN A 113 11.83 -5.81 -2.27
N THR A 114 11.04 -5.39 -3.27
CA THR A 114 11.50 -5.23 -4.65
C THR A 114 12.63 -4.22 -4.77
N VAL A 115 12.46 -3.03 -4.20
CA VAL A 115 13.47 -1.97 -4.26
C VAL A 115 14.78 -2.45 -3.64
N VAL A 116 14.73 -3.14 -2.50
CA VAL A 116 15.92 -3.72 -1.85
C VAL A 116 16.57 -4.79 -2.73
N LEU A 117 15.80 -5.74 -3.26
CA LEU A 117 16.34 -6.84 -4.07
C LEU A 117 16.97 -6.34 -5.37
N MET A 118 16.46 -5.27 -5.95
CA MET A 118 17.01 -4.68 -7.18
C MET A 118 18.42 -4.12 -6.98
N LEU A 119 18.80 -3.68 -5.77
CA LEU A 119 20.15 -3.22 -5.47
C LEU A 119 21.21 -4.32 -5.65
N PHE A 120 20.81 -5.59 -5.47
CA PHE A 120 21.72 -6.73 -5.59
C PHE A 120 22.04 -7.13 -7.03
N ASN A 121 21.47 -6.44 -8.03
CA ASN A 121 21.88 -6.58 -9.42
C ASN A 121 23.25 -5.93 -9.67
N ASP A 122 23.55 -4.83 -8.98
CA ASP A 122 24.80 -4.06 -9.14
C ASP A 122 25.82 -4.30 -8.02
N ALA A 123 25.37 -4.83 -6.87
CA ALA A 123 26.21 -5.09 -5.71
C ALA A 123 26.02 -6.51 -5.15
N GLN A 124 27.12 -7.21 -4.88
CA GLN A 124 27.05 -8.56 -4.29
C GLN A 124 26.82 -8.53 -2.77
N LYS A 125 27.23 -7.46 -2.11
CA LYS A 125 27.17 -7.27 -0.66
C LYS A 125 26.86 -5.81 -0.33
N LEU A 126 25.97 -5.59 0.63
CA LEU A 126 25.55 -4.26 1.09
C LEU A 126 25.36 -4.28 2.61
N THR A 127 25.70 -3.19 3.28
CA THR A 127 25.35 -3.00 4.70
C THR A 127 23.89 -2.56 4.83
N PHE A 128 23.33 -2.66 6.04
CA PHE A 128 22.01 -2.08 6.33
C PHE A 128 21.96 -0.57 5.99
N GLN A 129 23.01 0.16 6.35
CA GLN A 129 23.10 1.60 6.11
C GLN A 129 23.16 1.94 4.61
N ASP A 130 23.93 1.19 3.80
CA ASP A 130 23.99 1.38 2.34
C ASP A 130 22.60 1.20 1.69
N ILE A 131 21.86 0.18 2.14
CA ILE A 131 20.50 -0.11 1.65
C ILE A 131 19.56 1.02 2.06
N LYS A 132 19.65 1.50 3.30
CA LYS A 132 18.84 2.63 3.80
C LYS A 132 19.07 3.89 2.98
N ASP A 133 20.33 4.25 2.77
CA ASP A 133 20.69 5.46 2.03
C ASP A 133 20.33 5.37 0.54
N SER A 134 20.42 4.17 -0.05
CA SER A 134 20.07 3.93 -1.46
C SER A 134 18.55 3.93 -1.69
N THR A 135 17.79 3.30 -0.79
CA THR A 135 16.33 3.13 -0.95
C THR A 135 15.51 4.27 -0.34
N GLY A 136 16.04 4.99 0.65
CA GLY A 136 15.31 6.03 1.38
C GLY A 136 14.15 5.52 2.24
N ILE A 137 14.05 4.21 2.48
CA ILE A 137 12.99 3.61 3.30
C ILE A 137 13.24 3.94 4.78
N GLU A 138 12.18 4.26 5.51
CA GLU A 138 12.25 4.50 6.95
C GLU A 138 12.82 3.30 7.71
N ASP A 139 13.63 3.56 8.74
CA ASP A 139 14.35 2.56 9.52
C ASP A 139 13.47 1.39 10.01
N LYS A 140 12.32 1.70 10.62
CA LYS A 140 11.36 0.71 11.15
C LYS A 140 10.83 -0.22 10.05
N GLU A 141 10.50 0.35 8.88
CA GLU A 141 10.00 -0.40 7.74
C GLU A 141 11.10 -1.20 7.04
N LEU A 142 12.30 -0.63 6.96
CA LEU A 142 13.45 -1.28 6.34
C LEU A 142 13.91 -2.50 7.15
N ARG A 143 14.04 -2.41 8.47
CA ARG A 143 14.41 -3.56 9.33
C ARG A 143 13.44 -4.72 9.14
N ARG A 144 12.14 -4.42 9.09
CA ARG A 144 11.08 -5.40 8.82
C ARG A 144 11.22 -6.03 7.43
N THR A 145 11.48 -5.21 6.43
CA THR A 145 11.73 -5.66 5.05
C THR A 145 12.94 -6.59 5.01
N MET A 146 14.06 -6.21 5.63
CA MET A 146 15.28 -7.03 5.69
C MET A 146 15.06 -8.33 6.47
N GLN A 147 14.34 -8.29 7.59
CA GLN A 147 14.01 -9.47 8.38
C GLN A 147 13.18 -10.48 7.56
N SER A 148 12.24 -9.99 6.75
CA SER A 148 11.43 -10.84 5.87
C SER A 148 12.25 -11.53 4.76
N LEU A 149 13.29 -10.85 4.26
CA LEU A 149 14.15 -11.32 3.16
C LEU A 149 15.29 -12.23 3.64
N ALA A 150 15.82 -12.02 4.84
CA ALA A 150 17.06 -12.66 5.32
C ALA A 150 16.88 -13.56 6.55
N CYS A 151 15.96 -13.23 7.45
CA CYS A 151 15.83 -13.91 8.75
C CYS A 151 14.66 -14.92 8.77
N GLY A 152 13.72 -14.78 7.84
CA GLY A 152 12.52 -15.60 7.75
C GLY A 152 12.73 -17.05 7.29
N LYS A 153 11.61 -17.70 6.93
CA LYS A 153 11.61 -19.05 6.33
C LYS A 153 12.19 -19.03 4.91
N VAL A 154 11.84 -18.00 4.14
CA VAL A 154 12.31 -17.80 2.77
C VAL A 154 13.47 -16.82 2.81
N ARG A 155 14.71 -17.35 2.75
CA ARG A 155 15.94 -16.55 2.88
C ARG A 155 16.51 -16.24 1.51
N VAL A 156 15.93 -15.25 0.86
CA VAL A 156 16.39 -14.72 -0.44
C VAL A 156 17.75 -14.04 -0.27
N LEU A 157 17.96 -13.39 0.87
CA LEU A 157 19.23 -12.80 1.26
C LEU A 157 19.87 -13.60 2.42
N GLN A 158 21.19 -13.53 2.53
CA GLN A 158 21.94 -14.02 3.68
C GLN A 158 22.39 -12.83 4.53
N LYS A 159 22.11 -12.87 5.84
CA LYS A 159 22.58 -11.89 6.83
C LYS A 159 23.86 -12.38 7.52
N MET A 160 24.82 -11.50 7.72
CA MET A 160 26.02 -11.72 8.51
C MET A 160 26.21 -10.57 9.51
N PRO A 161 26.27 -10.86 10.83
CA PRO A 161 26.08 -12.16 11.50
C PRO A 161 24.66 -12.72 11.38
N LYS A 162 24.53 -14.05 11.47
CA LYS A 162 23.21 -14.71 11.44
C LYS A 162 22.46 -14.40 12.75
N GLY A 163 21.22 -13.93 12.63
CA GLY A 163 20.38 -13.57 13.78
C GLY A 163 18.92 -13.36 13.35
N ARG A 164 18.04 -13.12 14.33
CA ARG A 164 16.64 -12.76 14.06
C ARG A 164 16.45 -11.26 13.88
N GLU A 165 17.24 -10.48 14.62
CA GLU A 165 17.24 -9.02 14.57
C GLU A 165 18.14 -8.50 13.46
N VAL A 166 17.83 -7.28 13.00
CA VAL A 166 18.59 -6.55 12.00
C VAL A 166 19.20 -5.32 12.67
N GLU A 167 20.52 -5.29 12.73
CA GLU A 167 21.36 -4.23 13.31
C GLU A 167 22.00 -3.39 12.20
N ASP A 168 22.53 -2.23 12.55
CA ASP A 168 23.04 -1.24 11.58
C ASP A 168 24.30 -1.70 10.85
N ASP A 169 25.14 -2.48 11.53
CA ASP A 169 26.38 -3.02 10.98
C ASP A 169 26.18 -4.37 10.26
N ASP A 170 24.94 -4.85 10.15
CA ASP A 170 24.66 -6.12 9.47
C ASP A 170 24.97 -6.03 7.98
N LEU A 171 25.61 -7.09 7.48
CA LEU A 171 25.90 -7.29 6.06
C LEU A 171 24.90 -8.24 5.43
N PHE A 172 24.44 -7.88 4.23
CA PHE A 172 23.49 -8.65 3.44
C PHE A 172 24.11 -9.04 2.10
N LEU A 173 23.90 -10.30 1.71
CA LEU A 173 24.37 -10.85 0.44
C LEU A 173 23.23 -11.60 -0.26
N PHE A 174 23.24 -11.63 -1.59
CA PHE A 174 22.30 -12.46 -2.33
C PHE A 174 22.57 -13.96 -2.10
N ASN A 175 21.53 -14.73 -1.79
CA ASN A 175 21.68 -16.15 -1.44
C ASN A 175 21.73 -17.04 -2.69
N ASN A 176 22.91 -17.21 -3.28
CA ASN A 176 23.11 -18.11 -4.43
C ASN A 176 22.74 -19.58 -4.15
N GLU A 177 22.79 -20.01 -2.89
CA GLU A 177 22.49 -21.39 -2.50
C GLU A 177 21.00 -21.65 -2.25
N PHE A 178 20.17 -20.59 -2.33
CA PHE A 178 18.75 -20.63 -2.06
C PHE A 178 18.06 -21.79 -2.78
N ASN A 179 17.24 -22.51 -2.02
CA ASN A 179 16.49 -23.64 -2.54
C ASN A 179 15.05 -23.57 -2.02
N ALA A 180 14.11 -23.71 -2.94
CA ALA A 180 12.69 -23.78 -2.63
C ALA A 180 12.02 -24.79 -3.57
N PRO A 181 11.07 -25.60 -3.06
CA PRO A 181 10.42 -26.64 -3.85
C PRO A 181 9.55 -26.06 -4.97
N LEU A 182 8.94 -24.90 -4.74
CA LEU A 182 8.04 -24.25 -5.69
C LEU A 182 8.83 -23.31 -6.63
N TYR A 183 8.33 -23.15 -7.86
CA TYR A 183 8.84 -22.16 -8.80
C TYR A 183 8.45 -20.74 -8.39
N ARG A 184 7.16 -20.55 -8.06
CA ARG A 184 6.63 -19.28 -7.55
C ARG A 184 6.60 -19.29 -6.03
N ILE A 185 7.24 -18.32 -5.43
CA ILE A 185 7.48 -18.23 -3.99
C ILE A 185 6.91 -16.90 -3.52
N LYS A 186 6.00 -16.96 -2.56
CA LYS A 186 5.50 -15.76 -1.90
C LYS A 186 6.39 -15.46 -0.70
N VAL A 187 7.14 -14.37 -0.80
CA VAL A 187 7.87 -13.83 0.35
C VAL A 187 6.85 -12.98 1.10
N ASN A 188 6.32 -13.53 2.19
CA ASN A 188 5.40 -12.76 3.01
C ASN A 188 6.17 -11.55 3.56
N ALA A 189 5.74 -10.35 3.20
CA ALA A 189 6.07 -9.18 4.00
C ALA A 189 5.67 -9.50 5.44
N ILE A 190 6.56 -9.19 6.39
CA ILE A 190 6.18 -9.26 7.79
C ILE A 190 5.10 -8.21 7.95
N GLN A 191 3.84 -8.66 7.95
CA GLN A 191 2.74 -7.76 8.23
C GLN A 191 2.96 -7.25 9.64
N MET A 192 2.85 -5.93 9.82
CA MET A 192 2.48 -5.44 11.13
C MET A 192 1.21 -6.19 11.49
N LYS A 193 1.26 -7.00 12.56
CA LYS A 193 0.07 -7.08 13.40
C LYS A 193 -0.26 -5.63 13.69
N GLU A 194 -1.48 -5.23 13.35
CA GLU A 194 -1.98 -3.86 13.56
C GLU A 194 -1.38 -3.33 14.86
N THR A 195 -0.47 -2.36 14.71
CA THR A 195 0.32 -1.93 15.86
C THR A 195 -0.63 -1.35 16.90
N VAL A 196 -0.26 -1.39 18.18
CA VAL A 196 -1.09 -0.73 19.21
C VAL A 196 -1.32 0.74 18.82
N GLU A 197 -0.31 1.39 18.24
CA GLU A 197 -0.36 2.73 17.65
C GLU A 197 -1.42 2.88 16.55
N GLU A 198 -1.41 2.00 15.53
CA GLU A 198 -2.42 1.99 14.45
C GLU A 198 -3.82 1.71 14.99
N ASN A 199 -3.96 0.75 15.90
CA ASN A 199 -5.22 0.38 16.53
C ASN A 199 -5.82 1.54 17.33
N THR A 200 -5.00 2.20 18.15
CA THR A 200 -5.39 3.38 18.92
C THR A 200 -5.77 4.53 17.98
N SER A 201 -4.96 4.82 16.97
CA SER A 201 -5.25 5.89 16.00
C SER A 201 -6.56 5.65 15.22
N THR A 202 -6.84 4.40 14.87
CA THR A 202 -8.06 3.99 14.18
C THR A 202 -9.27 4.15 15.10
N THR A 203 -9.14 3.73 16.36
CA THR A 203 -10.19 3.86 17.37
C THR A 203 -10.50 5.34 17.67
N GLU A 204 -9.47 6.18 17.80
CA GLU A 204 -9.61 7.62 18.01
C GLU A 204 -10.33 8.29 16.84
N ARG A 205 -9.98 7.95 15.59
CA ARG A 205 -10.67 8.43 14.39
C ARG A 205 -12.14 8.04 14.37
N VAL A 206 -12.46 6.78 14.70
CA VAL A 206 -13.86 6.32 14.78
C VAL A 206 -14.64 7.12 15.83
N PHE A 207 -14.02 7.44 16.97
CA PHE A 207 -14.66 8.26 18.00
C PHE A 207 -14.92 9.69 17.51
N GLN A 208 -13.94 10.29 16.83
CA GLN A 208 -14.06 11.62 16.26
C GLN A 208 -15.13 11.69 15.16
N ASP A 209 -15.21 10.70 14.27
CA ASP A 209 -16.24 10.63 13.23
C ASP A 209 -17.65 10.51 13.83
N ARG A 210 -17.80 9.73 14.91
CA ARG A 210 -19.08 9.64 15.64
C ARG A 210 -19.48 11.00 16.23
N GLN A 211 -18.53 11.77 16.74
CA GLN A 211 -18.80 13.12 17.22
C GLN A 211 -19.30 14.04 16.09
N TYR A 212 -18.65 14.04 14.93
CA TYR A 212 -19.10 14.83 13.78
C TYR A 212 -20.47 14.39 13.25
N GLN A 213 -20.77 13.09 13.27
CA GLN A 213 -22.09 12.57 12.90
C GLN A 213 -23.19 13.07 13.87
N VAL A 214 -22.89 13.10 15.17
CA VAL A 214 -23.80 13.64 16.19
C VAL A 214 -24.03 15.13 15.96
N ASP A 215 -22.98 15.93 15.79
CA ASP A 215 -23.09 17.36 15.54
C ASP A 215 -23.91 17.67 14.27
N ALA A 216 -23.65 16.94 13.18
CA ALA A 216 -24.40 17.08 11.94
C ALA A 216 -25.87 16.65 12.09
N ALA A 217 -26.17 15.64 12.90
CA ALA A 217 -27.54 15.23 13.22
C ALA A 217 -28.27 16.33 14.02
N ILE A 218 -27.63 16.89 15.06
CA ILE A 218 -28.17 18.01 15.84
C ILE A 218 -28.51 19.18 14.92
N VAL A 219 -27.58 19.60 14.04
CA VAL A 219 -27.81 20.71 13.11
C VAL A 219 -28.99 20.43 12.18
N ARG A 220 -29.12 19.20 11.64
CA ARG A 220 -30.26 18.82 10.78
C ARG A 220 -31.60 18.86 11.52
N ILE A 221 -31.65 18.33 12.74
CA ILE A 221 -32.85 18.33 13.59
C ILE A 221 -33.24 19.78 13.92
N MET A 222 -32.29 20.57 14.43
CA MET A 222 -32.52 21.95 14.85
C MET A 222 -32.89 22.87 13.69
N LYS A 223 -32.33 22.66 12.49
CA LYS A 223 -32.70 23.42 11.29
C LYS A 223 -34.16 23.19 10.88
N THR A 224 -34.69 21.99 11.11
CA THR A 224 -36.06 21.62 10.75
C THR A 224 -37.06 22.06 11.83
N ARG A 225 -36.74 21.78 13.10
CA ARG A 225 -37.65 22.02 14.24
C ARG A 225 -37.61 23.45 14.78
N LYS A 226 -36.51 24.20 14.57
CA LYS A 226 -36.20 25.56 15.06
C LYS A 226 -36.14 25.71 16.59
N MET A 227 -37.07 25.13 17.34
CA MET A 227 -37.06 25.03 18.80
C MET A 227 -37.46 23.62 19.23
N LEU A 228 -36.74 23.04 20.18
CA LEU A 228 -37.02 21.71 20.71
C LEU A 228 -36.51 21.62 22.14
N SER A 229 -37.25 20.94 23.02
CA SER A 229 -36.76 20.67 24.38
C SER A 229 -35.58 19.70 24.35
N HIS A 230 -34.65 19.83 25.30
CA HIS A 230 -33.45 18.98 25.38
C HIS A 230 -33.77 17.48 25.36
N THR A 231 -34.79 17.03 26.11
CA THR A 231 -35.19 15.62 26.17
C THR A 231 -35.66 15.10 24.81
N LEU A 232 -36.50 15.87 24.11
CA LEU A 232 -36.99 15.50 22.77
C LEU A 232 -35.86 15.51 21.73
N LEU A 233 -34.91 16.45 21.83
CA LEU A 233 -33.72 16.49 20.97
C LEU A 233 -32.89 15.21 21.12
N ILE A 234 -32.64 14.79 22.37
CA ILE A 234 -31.92 13.54 22.64
C ILE A 234 -32.66 12.34 22.05
N THR A 235 -33.99 12.25 22.22
CA THR A 235 -34.78 11.15 21.67
C THR A 235 -34.71 11.10 20.14
N GLU A 236 -34.88 12.23 19.45
CA GLU A 236 -34.76 12.29 17.98
C GLU A 236 -33.34 11.96 17.52
N LEU A 237 -32.33 12.46 18.23
CA LEU A 237 -30.92 12.17 17.96
C LEU A 237 -30.63 10.66 18.02
N PHE A 238 -31.06 9.99 19.09
CA PHE A 238 -30.90 8.54 19.23
C PHE A 238 -31.59 7.80 18.08
N GLN A 239 -32.83 8.17 17.73
CA GLN A 239 -33.52 7.53 16.61
C GLN A 239 -32.78 7.70 15.27
N GLN A 240 -32.18 8.88 15.03
CA GLN A 240 -31.49 9.17 13.79
C GLN A 240 -30.12 8.48 13.71
N VAL A 241 -29.35 8.49 14.80
CA VAL A 241 -28.03 7.83 14.88
C VAL A 241 -28.17 6.31 14.87
N THR A 242 -29.15 5.74 15.58
CA THR A 242 -29.40 4.29 15.59
C THR A 242 -29.88 3.77 14.22
N ARG A 243 -30.64 4.58 13.46
CA ARG A 243 -30.99 4.26 12.06
C ARG A 243 -29.82 4.36 11.09
N CYS A 244 -28.79 5.13 11.41
CA CYS A 244 -27.55 5.14 10.63
C CYS A 244 -26.70 3.89 10.92
N SER A 245 -26.68 3.40 12.16
CA SER A 245 -25.89 2.25 12.62
C SER A 245 -26.53 0.86 12.44
N GLN A 246 -27.86 0.77 12.29
CA GLN A 246 -28.51 -0.44 11.76
C GLN A 246 -28.45 -0.35 10.26
#